data_AF-A0A923WBG7-F1
#
_entry.id   AF-A0A923WBG7-F1
#
_cell.length_a   1.000
_cell.length_b   1.000
_cell.length_c   1.000
_cell.angle_alpha   90.00
_cell.angle_beta   90.00
_cell.angle_gamma   90.00
#
_symmetry.space_group_name_H-M   'P 1'
#
loop_
_entity.id
_entity.type
_entity.pdbx_description
1 polymer ?
#
loop_
_entity_poly.entity_id
_entity_poly.type
_entity_poly.pdbx_seq_one_letter_code
_entity_poly.pdbx_strand_id
1 'polypeptide(L)'
;MNKKTSVWRWLGRGLLGVLAVVAVLVINVIWFKPFFIRAFYERVFVQAVFQMPELLSSIRLVEPLGMQGHNQELDDASEAFTTKQIEQGDADLAMLHSYDRAALQGQAHLSYDVLDWFLTDAHATNAFRYDNYPVNQLFGVQNGFPTFMATVHQVHNRRDADYYNLRLSKVGRKFGQVLEGLKVREQHGVVPPTFVIDKVLTEMLAFVATAPEQNILYTALVEKLGKTKDFAQADKDAVLAEAKKQITGSVYPAYGQLITFFADQRTRSTNDAGVWKFPDGAAYYVAALRTNTTTDYTPEQIHQLGLTEVARISAEMLTILHAQGY
;
A
#
# COMPACT_ATOMS: atom_id res chain seq x y z
N MET A 1 8.28 63.12 -17.68
CA MET A 1 8.94 62.06 -16.88
C MET A 1 7.99 61.62 -15.77
N ASN A 2 7.38 60.41 -15.81
CA ASN A 2 6.88 59.60 -14.66
C ASN A 2 5.76 58.57 -14.95
N LYS A 3 5.22 58.44 -16.18
CA LYS A 3 4.14 57.46 -16.41
C LYS A 3 4.61 56.00 -16.43
N LYS A 4 5.81 55.69 -16.94
CA LYS A 4 6.35 54.31 -17.00
C LYS A 4 6.72 53.72 -15.62
N THR A 5 7.22 54.52 -14.69
CA THR A 5 7.55 54.10 -13.32
C THR A 5 6.31 53.82 -12.46
N SER A 6 5.19 54.49 -12.75
CA SER A 6 3.89 54.24 -12.09
C SER A 6 3.34 52.85 -12.43
N VAL A 7 3.32 52.48 -13.72
CA VAL A 7 2.76 51.19 -14.19
C VAL A 7 3.51 49.99 -13.62
N TRP A 8 4.85 50.03 -13.56
CA TRP A 8 5.65 48.96 -12.95
C TRP A 8 5.43 48.82 -11.44
N ARG A 9 5.15 49.91 -10.72
CA ARG A 9 4.80 49.86 -9.30
C ARG A 9 3.41 49.26 -9.05
N TRP A 10 2.45 49.54 -9.93
CA TRP A 10 1.12 48.93 -9.87
C TRP A 10 1.14 47.44 -10.25
N LEU A 11 1.91 47.06 -11.28
CA LEU A 11 2.14 45.66 -11.64
C LEU A 11 2.88 44.90 -10.54
N GLY A 12 3.92 45.49 -9.93
CA GLY A 12 4.65 44.90 -8.80
C GLY A 12 3.78 44.76 -7.55
N ARG A 13 2.92 45.74 -7.23
CA ARG A 13 1.96 45.65 -6.13
C ARG A 13 0.85 44.64 -6.39
N GLY A 14 0.38 44.53 -7.63
CA GLY A 14 -0.57 43.50 -8.05
C GLY A 14 0.02 42.10 -7.89
N LEU A 15 1.27 41.90 -8.34
CA LEU A 15 1.98 40.64 -8.19
C LEU A 15 2.21 40.27 -6.71
N LEU A 16 2.63 41.23 -5.88
CA LEU A 16 2.76 41.03 -4.43
C LEU A 16 1.43 40.70 -3.76
N GLY A 17 0.32 41.33 -4.19
CA GLY A 17 -1.02 41.00 -3.71
C GLY A 17 -1.42 39.57 -4.07
N VAL A 18 -1.18 39.14 -5.30
CA VAL A 18 -1.44 37.76 -5.73
C VAL A 18 -0.58 36.77 -4.95
N LEU A 19 0.71 37.04 -4.77
CA LEU A 19 1.61 36.19 -3.99
C LEU A 19 1.18 36.09 -2.52
N ALA A 20 0.72 37.20 -1.91
CA ALA A 20 0.20 37.20 -0.56
C ALA A 20 -1.08 36.36 -0.45
N VAL A 21 -2.01 36.47 -1.40
CA VAL A 21 -3.23 35.64 -1.44
C VAL A 21 -2.88 34.17 -1.61
N VAL A 22 -1.96 33.83 -2.51
CA VAL A 22 -1.47 32.45 -2.70
C VAL A 22 -0.82 31.94 -1.41
N ALA A 23 0.03 32.75 -0.76
CA ALA A 23 0.64 32.38 0.51
C ALA A 23 -0.41 32.12 1.60
N VAL A 24 -1.45 32.95 1.71
CA VAL A 24 -2.56 32.74 2.66
C VAL A 24 -3.32 31.45 2.34
N LEU A 25 -3.61 31.17 1.07
CA LEU A 25 -4.27 29.93 0.66
C LEU A 25 -3.42 28.70 0.97
N VAL A 26 -2.12 28.74 0.68
CA VAL A 26 -1.17 27.66 1.00
C VAL A 26 -1.07 27.46 2.51
N ILE A 27 -0.93 28.55 3.28
CA ILE A 27 -0.91 28.52 4.75
C ILE A 27 -2.19 27.88 5.28
N ASN A 28 -3.35 28.27 4.76
CA ASN A 28 -4.65 27.73 5.17
C ASN A 28 -4.76 26.23 4.88
N VAL A 29 -4.32 25.77 3.70
CA VAL A 29 -4.35 24.35 3.35
C VAL A 29 -3.43 23.55 4.27
N ILE A 30 -2.21 24.03 4.54
CA ILE A 30 -1.21 23.27 5.31
C ILE A 30 -1.55 23.23 6.81
N TRP A 31 -1.93 24.36 7.42
CA TRP A 31 -2.00 24.49 8.88
C TRP A 31 -3.40 24.64 9.45
N PHE A 32 -4.43 24.84 8.62
CA PHE A 32 -5.79 25.09 9.08
C PHE A 32 -6.80 24.20 8.35
N LYS A 33 -8.09 24.41 8.65
CA LYS A 33 -9.19 23.86 7.86
C LYS A 33 -9.18 24.52 6.47
N PRO A 34 -8.99 23.75 5.38
CA PRO A 34 -9.00 24.32 4.04
C PRO A 34 -10.34 25.00 3.73
N PHE A 35 -10.31 26.23 3.19
CA PHE A 35 -11.55 26.95 2.86
C PHE A 35 -12.45 26.19 1.87
N PHE A 36 -11.82 25.43 0.97
CA PHE A 36 -12.52 24.60 -0.01
C PHE A 36 -12.29 23.12 0.31
N ILE A 37 -13.37 22.36 0.37
CA ILE A 37 -13.30 20.90 0.66
C ILE A 37 -12.45 20.14 -0.37
N ARG A 38 -12.41 20.62 -1.63
CA ARG A 38 -11.53 20.07 -2.65
C ARG A 38 -10.05 20.17 -2.25
N ALA A 39 -9.63 21.30 -1.68
CA ALA A 39 -8.26 21.48 -1.22
C ALA A 39 -7.94 20.58 -0.02
N PHE A 40 -8.96 20.24 0.80
CA PHE A 40 -8.84 19.20 1.81
C PHE A 40 -8.59 17.81 1.19
N TYR A 41 -9.36 17.41 0.17
CA TYR A 41 -9.12 16.13 -0.52
C TYR A 41 -7.72 16.05 -1.14
N GLU A 42 -7.29 17.11 -1.82
CA GLU A 42 -5.95 17.19 -2.41
C GLU A 42 -4.85 17.09 -1.34
N ARG A 43 -5.04 17.73 -0.18
CA ARG A 43 -4.12 17.62 0.95
C ARG A 43 -4.03 16.22 1.51
N VAL A 44 -5.17 15.58 1.81
CA VAL A 44 -5.22 14.20 2.33
C VAL A 44 -4.53 13.24 1.37
N PHE A 45 -4.84 13.35 0.07
CA PHE A 45 -4.21 12.54 -0.97
C PHE A 45 -2.68 12.74 -1.03
N VAL A 46 -2.21 13.99 -1.07
CA VAL A 46 -0.78 14.31 -1.13
C VAL A 46 -0.07 13.81 0.13
N GLN A 47 -0.63 14.03 1.31
CA GLN A 47 -0.04 13.57 2.57
C GLN A 47 0.04 12.04 2.63
N ALA A 48 -0.98 11.33 2.18
CA ALA A 48 -0.98 9.87 2.15
C ALA A 48 0.09 9.32 1.20
N VAL A 49 0.11 9.82 -0.04
CA VAL A 49 0.99 9.32 -1.10
C VAL A 49 2.46 9.62 -0.81
N PHE A 50 2.80 10.82 -0.31
CA PHE A 50 4.19 11.19 -0.03
C PHE A 50 4.80 10.47 1.17
N GLN A 51 3.98 9.80 1.99
CA GLN A 51 4.44 8.92 3.06
C GLN A 51 4.64 7.47 2.60
N MET A 52 4.31 7.14 1.35
CA MET A 52 4.38 5.79 0.77
C MET A 52 5.27 5.80 -0.49
N PRO A 53 6.61 5.75 -0.33
CA PRO A 53 7.55 5.74 -1.46
C PRO A 53 7.26 4.69 -2.54
N GLU A 54 6.79 3.50 -2.19
CA GLU A 54 6.50 2.44 -3.16
C GLU A 54 5.21 2.73 -3.95
N LEU A 55 4.21 3.34 -3.30
CA LEU A 55 3.02 3.84 -3.99
C LEU A 55 3.38 4.97 -4.97
N LEU A 56 4.22 5.92 -4.55
CA LEU A 56 4.72 6.99 -5.42
C LEU A 56 5.40 6.43 -6.69
N SER A 57 6.26 5.41 -6.54
CA SER A 57 6.87 4.72 -7.69
C SER A 57 5.85 4.02 -8.60
N SER A 58 4.75 3.53 -8.03
CA SER A 58 3.72 2.80 -8.77
C SER A 58 2.86 3.73 -9.61
N ILE A 59 2.41 4.85 -9.04
CA ILE A 59 1.54 5.81 -9.74
C ILE A 59 2.32 6.78 -10.63
N ARG A 60 3.61 6.94 -10.38
CA ARG A 60 4.53 7.82 -11.11
C ARG A 60 4.10 9.29 -11.20
N LEU A 61 3.50 9.80 -10.12
CA LEU A 61 2.87 11.11 -10.08
C LEU A 61 3.89 12.26 -10.20
N VAL A 62 5.12 12.07 -9.70
CA VAL A 62 6.10 13.15 -9.48
C VAL A 62 7.36 12.99 -10.36
N GLU A 63 7.44 11.88 -11.09
CA GLU A 63 8.51 11.55 -12.04
C GLU A 63 8.58 12.55 -13.19
N PRO A 64 7.45 13.03 -13.78
CA PRO A 64 7.50 14.12 -14.77
C PRO A 64 8.06 15.43 -14.21
N LEU A 65 8.03 15.62 -12.89
CA LEU A 65 8.60 16.78 -12.19
C LEU A 65 10.09 16.58 -11.83
N GLY A 66 10.67 15.43 -12.17
CA GLY A 66 12.06 15.09 -11.83
C GLY A 66 12.29 14.71 -10.37
N MET A 67 11.22 14.62 -9.56
CA MET A 67 11.31 14.18 -8.17
C MET A 67 11.33 12.66 -8.13
N GLN A 68 12.51 12.08 -7.91
CA GLN A 68 12.69 10.62 -7.95
C GLN A 68 13.31 10.07 -6.66
N GLY A 69 13.45 10.89 -5.62
CA GLY A 69 14.08 10.51 -4.36
C GLY A 69 13.35 9.40 -3.60
N HIS A 70 12.07 9.17 -3.88
CA HIS A 70 11.29 8.05 -3.32
C HIS A 70 11.69 6.70 -3.93
N ASN A 71 12.29 6.67 -5.13
CA ASN A 71 12.64 5.43 -5.82
C ASN A 71 13.77 4.62 -5.14
N GLN A 72 14.49 5.23 -4.20
CA GLN A 72 15.48 4.56 -3.34
C GLN A 72 14.93 4.10 -1.98
N GLU A 73 13.70 4.49 -1.63
CA GLU A 73 13.09 4.14 -0.34
C GLU A 73 12.13 2.96 -0.47
N LEU A 74 11.99 2.22 0.62
CA LEU A 74 10.91 1.29 0.88
C LEU A 74 9.98 1.91 1.92
N ASP A 75 8.70 1.55 1.87
CA ASP A 75 7.70 1.99 2.83
C ASP A 75 8.11 1.62 4.26
N ASP A 76 7.70 2.46 5.22
CA ASP A 76 7.85 2.20 6.65
C ASP A 76 6.73 1.24 7.10
N ALA A 77 7.11 0.03 7.47
CA ALA A 77 6.15 -1.00 7.91
C ALA A 77 6.05 -1.10 9.44
N SER A 78 6.58 -0.11 10.19
CA SER A 78 6.61 -0.16 11.66
C SER A 78 5.25 0.12 12.28
N GLU A 79 5.04 -0.43 13.48
CA GLU A 79 3.85 -0.15 14.30
C GLU A 79 3.70 1.35 14.65
N ALA A 80 4.83 2.06 14.79
CA ALA A 80 4.84 3.49 15.01
C ALA A 80 4.28 4.25 13.80
N PHE A 81 4.68 3.88 12.59
CA PHE A 81 4.14 4.45 11.36
C PHE A 81 2.65 4.13 11.22
N THR A 82 2.22 2.88 11.46
CA THR A 82 0.80 2.52 11.46
C THR A 82 -0.01 3.34 12.45
N THR A 83 0.49 3.55 13.67
CA THR A 83 -0.17 4.38 14.69
C THR A 83 -0.32 5.83 14.22
N LYS A 84 0.74 6.41 13.66
CA LYS A 84 0.70 7.76 13.09
C LYS A 84 -0.33 7.88 11.96
N GLN A 85 -0.43 6.87 11.10
CA GLN A 85 -1.42 6.85 10.00
C GLN A 85 -2.86 6.79 10.52
N ILE A 86 -3.10 6.04 11.61
CA ILE A 86 -4.40 6.00 12.28
C ILE A 86 -4.75 7.38 12.86
N GLU A 87 -3.84 7.99 13.62
CA GLU A 87 -4.04 9.32 14.21
C GLU A 87 -4.32 10.39 13.14
N GLN A 88 -3.60 10.32 12.01
CA GLN A 88 -3.82 11.21 10.87
C GLN A 88 -5.19 10.99 10.24
N GLY A 89 -5.59 9.72 10.02
CA GLY A 89 -6.91 9.38 9.48
C GLY A 89 -8.06 9.86 10.37
N ASP A 90 -7.93 9.72 11.69
CA ASP A 90 -8.91 10.22 12.66
C ASP A 90 -9.00 11.75 12.65
N ALA A 91 -7.85 12.44 12.54
CA ALA A 91 -7.81 13.88 12.41
C ALA A 91 -8.44 14.37 11.09
N ASP A 92 -8.23 13.64 10.00
CA ASP A 92 -8.83 13.93 8.70
C ASP A 92 -10.34 13.67 8.71
N LEU A 93 -10.82 12.61 9.38
CA LEU A 93 -12.25 12.35 9.57
C LEU A 93 -12.92 13.49 10.35
N ALA A 94 -12.32 13.89 11.47
CA ALA A 94 -12.81 15.02 12.26
C ALA A 94 -12.81 16.33 11.44
N MET A 95 -11.80 16.55 10.59
CA MET A 95 -11.77 17.71 9.71
C MET A 95 -12.86 17.66 8.65
N LEU A 96 -13.10 16.48 8.04
CA LEU A 96 -14.17 16.27 7.08
C LEU A 96 -15.54 16.60 7.70
N HIS A 97 -15.82 16.08 8.90
CA HIS A 97 -17.08 16.33 9.64
C HIS A 97 -17.28 17.80 10.03
N SER A 98 -16.21 18.61 10.01
CA SER A 98 -16.35 20.04 10.27
C SER A 98 -16.97 20.81 9.09
N TYR A 99 -16.99 20.26 7.87
CA TYR A 99 -17.64 20.88 6.72
C TYR A 99 -19.15 20.72 6.78
N ASP A 100 -19.89 21.76 6.39
CA ASP A 100 -21.35 21.68 6.30
C ASP A 100 -21.74 20.83 5.08
N ARG A 101 -22.01 19.54 5.33
CA ARG A 101 -22.45 18.58 4.32
C ARG A 101 -23.72 19.05 3.58
N ALA A 102 -24.65 19.72 4.26
CA ALA A 102 -25.91 20.17 3.66
C ALA A 102 -25.71 21.33 2.68
N ALA A 103 -24.61 22.08 2.80
CA ALA A 103 -24.23 23.12 1.86
C ALA A 103 -23.53 22.58 0.58
N LEU A 104 -23.14 21.31 0.55
CA LEU A 104 -22.49 20.69 -0.61
C LEU A 104 -23.52 20.23 -1.65
N GLN A 105 -23.18 20.36 -2.93
CA GLN A 105 -24.03 19.94 -4.04
C GLN A 105 -23.22 19.19 -5.11
N GLY A 106 -23.92 18.37 -5.91
CA GLY A 106 -23.33 17.64 -7.03
C GLY A 106 -22.13 16.80 -6.61
N GLN A 107 -21.02 16.94 -7.33
CA GLN A 107 -19.81 16.14 -7.09
C GLN A 107 -19.16 16.39 -5.73
N ALA A 108 -19.28 17.59 -5.16
CA ALA A 108 -18.70 17.87 -3.84
C ALA A 108 -19.43 17.10 -2.74
N HIS A 109 -20.75 16.95 -2.86
CA HIS A 109 -21.58 16.18 -1.94
C HIS A 109 -21.28 14.69 -2.03
N LEU A 110 -21.22 14.13 -3.25
CA LEU A 110 -20.85 12.74 -3.45
C LEU A 110 -19.42 12.43 -2.95
N SER A 111 -18.46 13.31 -3.23
CA SER A 111 -17.07 13.13 -2.78
C SER A 111 -16.96 13.16 -1.25
N TYR A 112 -17.79 13.98 -0.59
CA TYR A 112 -17.88 13.99 0.87
C TYR A 112 -18.34 12.63 1.35
N ASP A 113 -19.47 12.12 0.83
CA ASP A 113 -20.06 10.84 1.28
C ASP A 113 -19.12 9.66 1.08
N VAL A 114 -18.39 9.62 -0.04
CA VAL A 114 -17.40 8.58 -0.31
C VAL A 114 -16.24 8.63 0.67
N LEU A 115 -15.67 9.81 0.92
CA LEU A 115 -14.56 9.94 1.85
C LEU A 115 -14.99 9.71 3.30
N ASP A 116 -16.19 10.17 3.66
CA ASP A 116 -16.80 9.96 4.97
C ASP A 116 -16.98 8.46 5.26
N TRP A 117 -17.55 7.73 4.30
CA TRP A 117 -17.68 6.28 4.39
C TRP A 117 -16.32 5.61 4.56
N PHE A 118 -15.34 5.96 3.73
CA PHE A 118 -14.00 5.35 3.77
C PHE A 118 -13.28 5.59 5.10
N LEU A 119 -13.24 6.85 5.57
CA LEU A 119 -12.57 7.20 6.82
C LEU A 119 -13.31 6.68 8.05
N THR A 120 -14.65 6.66 8.03
CA THR A 120 -15.44 6.07 9.12
C THR A 120 -15.23 4.57 9.22
N ASP A 121 -15.17 3.86 8.08
CA ASP A 121 -14.90 2.43 8.05
C ASP A 121 -13.47 2.12 8.52
N ALA A 122 -12.48 2.90 8.05
CA ALA A 122 -11.09 2.78 8.51
C ALA A 122 -10.97 3.01 10.03
N HIS A 123 -11.62 4.05 10.56
CA HIS A 123 -11.66 4.32 12.00
C HIS A 123 -12.27 3.15 12.78
N ALA A 124 -13.43 2.65 12.35
CA ALA A 124 -14.12 1.56 13.03
C ALA A 124 -13.32 0.25 13.00
N THR A 125 -12.67 -0.06 11.88
CA THR A 125 -11.91 -1.30 11.69
C THR A 125 -10.53 -1.29 12.35
N ASN A 126 -10.04 -0.13 12.82
CA ASN A 126 -8.80 -0.05 13.59
C ASN A 126 -8.84 -0.90 14.88
N ALA A 127 -10.02 -1.14 15.44
CA ALA A 127 -10.21 -2.06 16.56
C ALA A 127 -9.73 -3.50 16.25
N PHE A 128 -9.77 -3.89 14.97
CA PHE A 128 -9.39 -5.21 14.45
C PHE A 128 -8.07 -5.18 13.65
N ARG A 129 -7.22 -4.15 13.82
CA ARG A 129 -6.02 -3.96 12.99
C ARG A 129 -5.02 -5.13 13.00
N TYR A 130 -5.09 -5.97 14.03
CA TYR A 130 -4.27 -7.17 14.18
C TYR A 130 -4.95 -8.47 13.71
N ASP A 131 -6.24 -8.44 13.36
CA ASP A 131 -7.03 -9.62 12.99
C ASP A 131 -6.85 -9.99 11.51
N ASN A 132 -5.60 -10.00 11.05
CA ASN A 132 -5.25 -10.29 9.67
C ASN A 132 -3.91 -11.04 9.55
N TYR A 133 -3.66 -11.55 8.35
CA TYR A 133 -2.41 -12.24 8.00
C TYR A 133 -1.67 -11.39 6.95
N PRO A 134 -0.77 -10.48 7.35
CA PRO A 134 -0.07 -9.58 6.41
C PRO A 134 0.94 -10.32 5.53
N VAL A 135 1.26 -11.57 5.89
CA VAL A 135 2.08 -12.51 5.10
C VAL A 135 1.27 -13.80 4.96
N ASN A 136 0.81 -14.08 3.74
CA ASN A 136 0.02 -15.27 3.39
C ASN A 136 0.30 -15.72 1.95
N GLN A 137 -0.32 -16.81 1.51
CA GLN A 137 -0.09 -17.42 0.19
C GLN A 137 -0.54 -16.58 -1.02
N LEU A 138 -1.33 -15.52 -0.81
CA LEU A 138 -1.83 -14.64 -1.88
C LEU A 138 -0.99 -13.37 -2.00
N PHE A 139 -0.57 -12.82 -0.86
CA PHE A 139 0.18 -11.57 -0.80
C PHE A 139 1.02 -11.46 0.47
N GLY A 140 1.97 -10.55 0.43
CA GLY A 140 2.81 -10.15 1.55
C GLY A 140 4.17 -9.69 1.06
N VAL A 141 5.06 -9.30 1.97
CA VAL A 141 6.38 -8.81 1.58
C VAL A 141 7.23 -9.86 0.85
N GLN A 142 6.98 -11.14 1.09
CA GLN A 142 7.69 -12.28 0.50
C GLN A 142 7.52 -12.43 -1.02
N ASN A 143 6.35 -12.06 -1.58
CA ASN A 143 6.14 -11.98 -3.04
C ASN A 143 6.06 -10.53 -3.54
N GLY A 144 5.43 -9.65 -2.76
CA GLY A 144 5.17 -8.28 -3.15
C GLY A 144 6.45 -7.50 -3.43
N PHE A 145 7.49 -7.67 -2.60
CA PHE A 145 8.76 -6.96 -2.81
C PHE A 145 9.48 -7.40 -4.11
N PRO A 146 9.72 -8.70 -4.36
CA PRO A 146 10.29 -9.14 -5.64
C PRO A 146 9.49 -8.70 -6.86
N THR A 147 8.16 -8.85 -6.83
CA THR A 147 7.29 -8.43 -7.92
C THR A 147 7.38 -6.92 -8.16
N PHE A 148 7.34 -6.10 -7.11
CA PHE A 148 7.47 -4.65 -7.20
C PHE A 148 8.82 -4.23 -7.83
N MET A 149 9.92 -4.83 -7.39
CA MET A 149 11.24 -4.54 -7.95
C MET A 149 11.33 -4.95 -9.43
N ALA A 150 10.72 -6.07 -9.80
CA ALA A 150 10.72 -6.55 -11.18
C ALA A 150 9.84 -5.71 -12.12
N THR A 151 8.64 -5.31 -11.69
CA THR A 151 7.62 -4.72 -12.57
C THR A 151 7.46 -3.20 -12.41
N VAL A 152 7.59 -2.68 -11.20
CA VAL A 152 7.34 -1.26 -10.89
C VAL A 152 8.61 -0.43 -10.93
N HIS A 153 9.68 -0.85 -10.24
CA HIS A 153 10.92 -0.09 -10.21
C HIS A 153 11.53 0.01 -11.62
N GLN A 154 11.72 1.25 -12.09
CA GLN A 154 12.27 1.51 -13.42
C GLN A 154 13.78 1.71 -13.34
N VAL A 155 14.51 1.30 -14.38
CA VAL A 155 15.95 1.54 -14.50
C VAL A 155 16.23 2.08 -15.90
N HIS A 156 16.36 3.40 -16.04
CA HIS A 156 16.67 4.05 -17.32
C HIS A 156 18.12 4.51 -17.40
N ASN A 157 18.77 4.72 -16.26
CA ASN A 157 20.09 5.32 -16.14
C ASN A 157 20.78 4.82 -14.86
N ARG A 158 22.03 5.29 -14.63
CA ARG A 158 22.83 4.93 -13.46
C ARG A 158 22.15 5.22 -12.13
N ARG A 159 21.54 6.41 -11.96
CA ARG A 159 20.88 6.79 -10.70
C ARG A 159 19.75 5.83 -10.36
N ASP A 160 18.92 5.49 -11.34
CA ASP A 160 17.82 4.54 -11.14
C ASP A 160 18.37 3.16 -10.74
N ALA A 161 19.47 2.73 -11.36
CA ALA A 161 20.12 1.47 -11.03
C ALA A 161 20.72 1.45 -9.60
N ASP A 162 21.29 2.58 -9.16
CA ASP A 162 21.76 2.74 -7.78
C ASP A 162 20.58 2.74 -6.79
N TYR A 163 19.46 3.37 -7.14
CA TYR A 163 18.23 3.32 -6.35
C TYR A 163 17.65 1.91 -6.21
N TYR A 164 17.75 1.08 -7.26
CA TYR A 164 17.41 -0.33 -7.19
C TYR A 164 18.19 -1.04 -6.08
N ASN A 165 19.52 -0.85 -6.05
CA ASN A 165 20.40 -1.44 -5.04
C ASN A 165 20.15 -0.87 -3.64
N LEU A 166 19.80 0.42 -3.50
CA LEU A 166 19.41 1.02 -2.23
C LEU A 166 18.11 0.44 -1.66
N ARG A 167 17.16 0.04 -2.51
CA ARG A 167 15.98 -0.70 -2.05
C ARG A 167 16.36 -2.10 -1.55
N LEU A 168 17.20 -2.83 -2.28
CA LEU A 168 17.69 -4.14 -1.85
C LEU A 168 18.39 -4.07 -0.47
N SER A 169 19.18 -3.03 -0.22
CA SER A 169 19.87 -2.84 1.06
C SER A 169 18.93 -2.48 2.22
N LYS A 170 17.72 -2.00 1.94
CA LYS A 170 16.70 -1.64 2.95
C LYS A 170 15.73 -2.77 3.29
N VAL A 171 15.83 -3.93 2.62
CA VAL A 171 14.94 -5.07 2.87
C VAL A 171 14.99 -5.54 4.31
N GLY A 172 16.20 -5.62 4.91
CA GLY A 172 16.35 -5.97 6.32
C GLY A 172 15.54 -5.08 7.26
N ARG A 173 15.50 -3.76 7.01
CA ARG A 173 14.68 -2.81 7.79
C ARG A 173 13.18 -3.11 7.62
N LYS A 174 12.69 -3.13 6.37
CA LYS A 174 11.25 -3.33 6.09
C LYS A 174 10.74 -4.68 6.61
N PHE A 175 11.49 -5.76 6.38
CA PHE A 175 11.09 -7.10 6.82
C PHE A 175 11.18 -7.24 8.34
N GLY A 176 12.15 -6.59 8.98
CA GLY A 176 12.23 -6.50 10.45
C GLY A 176 11.00 -5.83 11.05
N GLN A 177 10.54 -4.72 10.47
CA GLN A 177 9.31 -4.03 10.89
C GLN A 177 8.06 -4.90 10.69
N VAL A 178 7.96 -5.61 9.55
CA VAL A 178 6.87 -6.58 9.34
C VAL A 178 6.90 -7.70 10.38
N LEU A 179 8.09 -8.19 10.72
CA LEU A 179 8.26 -9.22 11.74
C LEU A 179 7.84 -8.73 13.14
N GLU A 180 8.07 -7.46 13.47
CA GLU A 180 7.53 -6.85 14.69
C GLU A 180 6.00 -6.92 14.71
N GLY A 181 5.34 -6.48 13.64
CA GLY A 181 3.88 -6.53 13.52
C GLY A 181 3.31 -7.97 13.52
N LEU A 182 4.05 -8.96 13.00
CA LEU A 182 3.68 -10.38 13.07
C LEU A 182 3.74 -10.92 14.50
N LYS A 183 4.74 -10.52 15.29
CA LYS A 183 4.85 -10.90 16.70
C LYS A 183 3.73 -10.30 17.55
N VAL A 184 3.34 -9.05 17.28
CA VAL A 184 2.19 -8.43 17.95
C VAL A 184 0.93 -9.25 17.66
N ARG A 185 0.67 -9.59 16.39
CA ARG A 185 -0.48 -10.44 16.02
C ARG A 185 -0.49 -11.80 16.72
N GLU A 186 0.67 -12.46 16.80
CA GLU A 186 0.79 -13.71 17.54
C GLU A 186 0.46 -13.55 19.04
N GLN A 187 0.92 -12.47 19.68
CA GLN A 187 0.57 -12.14 21.07
C GLN A 187 -0.94 -11.86 21.25
N HIS A 188 -1.58 -11.33 20.21
CA HIS A 188 -3.04 -11.15 20.13
C HIS A 188 -3.80 -12.46 19.77
N GLY A 189 -3.14 -13.61 19.70
CA GLY A 189 -3.78 -14.90 19.38
C GLY A 189 -4.11 -15.09 17.90
N VAL A 190 -3.60 -14.22 17.03
CA VAL A 190 -3.82 -14.29 15.58
C VAL A 190 -2.69 -15.10 14.94
N VAL A 191 -2.96 -16.39 14.73
CA VAL A 191 -2.04 -17.34 14.09
C VAL A 191 -2.66 -17.87 12.78
N PRO A 192 -1.96 -17.74 11.63
CA PRO A 192 -2.45 -18.27 10.37
C PRO A 192 -2.68 -19.79 10.44
N PRO A 193 -3.64 -20.33 9.66
CA PRO A 193 -3.82 -21.76 9.55
C PRO A 193 -2.54 -22.46 9.05
N THR A 194 -2.31 -23.71 9.44
CA THR A 194 -1.11 -24.48 9.08
C THR A 194 -0.85 -24.49 7.57
N PHE A 195 -1.90 -24.66 6.76
CA PHE A 195 -1.78 -24.68 5.29
C PHE A 195 -1.33 -23.33 4.70
N VAL A 196 -1.63 -22.20 5.37
CA VAL A 196 -1.16 -20.87 4.96
C VAL A 196 0.33 -20.77 5.24
N ILE A 197 0.76 -21.14 6.45
CA ILE A 197 2.16 -21.12 6.87
C ILE A 197 3.01 -22.03 5.96
N ASP A 198 2.53 -23.24 5.66
CA ASP A 198 3.23 -24.19 4.78
C ASP A 198 3.48 -23.63 3.38
N LYS A 199 2.49 -22.93 2.80
CA LYS A 199 2.63 -22.29 1.48
C LYS A 199 3.64 -21.15 1.52
N VAL A 200 3.56 -20.28 2.54
CA VAL A 200 4.50 -19.17 2.71
C VAL A 200 5.93 -19.67 2.92
N LEU A 201 6.12 -20.70 3.75
CA LEU A 201 7.43 -21.32 3.97
C LEU A 201 7.99 -21.93 2.68
N THR A 202 7.17 -22.67 1.93
CA THR A 202 7.58 -23.25 0.64
C THR A 202 8.06 -22.17 -0.34
N GLU A 203 7.30 -21.08 -0.45
CA GLU A 203 7.63 -19.94 -1.30
C GLU A 203 8.96 -19.29 -0.88
N MET A 204 9.12 -18.95 0.40
CA MET A 204 10.31 -18.28 0.91
C MET A 204 11.56 -19.17 0.83
N LEU A 205 11.43 -20.48 1.12
CA LEU A 205 12.53 -21.44 1.03
C LEU A 205 13.00 -21.60 -0.42
N ALA A 206 12.08 -21.69 -1.38
CA ALA A 206 12.43 -21.74 -2.80
C ALA A 206 13.13 -20.45 -3.27
N PHE A 207 12.67 -19.30 -2.78
CA PHE A 207 13.27 -18.00 -3.11
C PHE A 207 14.73 -17.91 -2.65
N VAL A 208 15.03 -18.27 -1.39
CA VAL A 208 16.40 -18.19 -0.85
C VAL A 208 17.32 -19.32 -1.33
N ALA A 209 16.76 -20.46 -1.77
CA ALA A 209 17.54 -21.55 -2.36
C ALA A 209 18.05 -21.24 -3.77
N THR A 210 17.49 -20.21 -4.41
CA THR A 210 17.91 -19.78 -5.76
C THR A 210 19.26 -19.08 -5.69
N ALA A 211 20.20 -19.38 -6.60
CA ALA A 211 21.47 -18.65 -6.65
C ALA A 211 21.21 -17.14 -6.90
N PRO A 212 21.96 -16.20 -6.28
CA PRO A 212 21.69 -14.76 -6.39
C PRO A 212 21.55 -14.27 -7.83
N GLU A 213 22.36 -14.75 -8.76
CA GLU A 213 22.34 -14.36 -10.17
C GLU A 213 21.15 -14.94 -10.96
N GLN A 214 20.51 -15.98 -10.43
CA GLN A 214 19.28 -16.57 -10.98
C GLN A 214 18.02 -16.02 -10.31
N ASN A 215 18.17 -15.30 -9.19
CA ASN A 215 17.05 -14.72 -8.46
C ASN A 215 16.36 -13.65 -9.32
N ILE A 216 15.02 -13.57 -9.21
CA ILE A 216 14.20 -12.60 -9.94
C ILE A 216 14.66 -11.15 -9.75
N LEU A 217 15.19 -10.79 -8.58
CA LEU A 217 15.73 -9.46 -8.30
C LEU A 217 16.95 -9.15 -9.17
N TYR A 218 17.82 -10.14 -9.38
CA TYR A 218 19.01 -9.97 -10.23
C TYR A 218 18.64 -10.01 -11.71
N THR A 219 17.87 -11.02 -12.14
CA THR A 219 17.54 -11.21 -13.55
C THR A 219 16.68 -10.07 -14.10
N ALA A 220 15.75 -9.53 -13.30
CA ALA A 220 15.00 -8.35 -13.69
C ALA A 220 15.90 -7.11 -13.85
N LEU A 221 16.92 -6.94 -12.99
CA LEU A 221 17.87 -5.84 -13.13
C LEU A 221 18.72 -6.01 -14.40
N VAL A 222 19.21 -7.22 -14.69
CA VAL A 222 19.91 -7.53 -15.95
C VAL A 222 19.05 -7.15 -17.17
N GLU A 223 17.79 -7.56 -17.19
CA GLU A 223 16.87 -7.25 -18.30
C GLU A 223 16.68 -5.74 -18.47
N LYS A 224 16.47 -5.01 -17.36
CA LYS A 224 16.30 -3.54 -17.40
C LYS A 224 17.57 -2.84 -17.88
N LEU A 225 18.74 -3.24 -17.37
CA LEU A 225 20.03 -2.70 -17.81
C LEU A 225 20.30 -2.99 -19.29
N GLY A 226 19.88 -4.15 -19.80
CA GLY A 226 19.97 -4.49 -21.22
C GLY A 226 19.20 -3.53 -22.15
N LYS A 227 18.15 -2.89 -21.64
CA LYS A 227 17.32 -1.92 -22.39
C LYS A 227 17.87 -0.49 -22.35
N THR A 228 18.90 -0.21 -21.54
CA THR A 228 19.52 1.12 -21.42
C THR A 228 20.58 1.34 -22.52
N LYS A 229 20.45 2.44 -23.29
CA LYS A 229 21.30 2.75 -24.45
C LYS A 229 22.56 3.55 -24.12
N ASP A 230 22.55 4.31 -23.02
CA ASP A 230 23.63 5.21 -22.60
C ASP A 230 24.20 4.83 -21.22
N PHE A 231 24.50 3.54 -21.04
CA PHE A 231 25.05 3.03 -19.79
C PHE A 231 26.25 2.13 -20.06
N ALA A 232 27.44 2.55 -19.64
CA ALA A 232 28.69 1.84 -19.91
C ALA A 232 28.69 0.43 -19.29
N GLN A 233 29.27 -0.55 -19.99
CA GLN A 233 29.26 -1.94 -19.53
C GLN A 233 29.91 -2.11 -18.16
N ALA A 234 31.04 -1.45 -17.91
CA ALA A 234 31.71 -1.48 -16.60
C ALA A 234 30.81 -0.99 -15.46
N ASP A 235 29.95 0.01 -15.70
CA ASP A 235 29.01 0.48 -14.69
C ASP A 235 27.83 -0.48 -14.50
N LYS A 236 27.34 -1.11 -15.58
CA LYS A 236 26.34 -2.18 -15.48
C LYS A 236 26.87 -3.34 -14.64
N ASP A 237 28.12 -3.75 -14.88
CA ASP A 237 28.77 -4.82 -14.13
C ASP A 237 28.94 -4.45 -12.64
N ALA A 238 29.31 -3.20 -12.34
CA ALA A 238 29.41 -2.70 -10.96
C ALA A 238 28.05 -2.71 -10.25
N VAL A 239 26.98 -2.25 -10.93
CA VAL A 239 25.61 -2.29 -10.40
C VAL A 239 25.16 -3.72 -10.11
N LEU A 240 25.42 -4.66 -11.03
CA LEU A 240 25.06 -6.07 -10.86
C LEU A 240 25.85 -6.73 -9.73
N ALA A 241 27.14 -6.42 -9.58
CA ALA A 241 27.94 -6.90 -8.47
C ALA A 241 27.39 -6.42 -7.11
N GLU A 242 26.97 -5.16 -7.03
CA GLU A 242 26.32 -4.62 -5.83
C GLU A 242 24.95 -5.27 -5.60
N ALA A 243 24.15 -5.50 -6.65
CA ALA A 243 22.88 -6.21 -6.54
C ALA A 243 23.06 -7.62 -5.96
N LYS A 244 24.02 -8.38 -6.48
CA LYS A 244 24.37 -9.71 -5.95
C LYS A 244 24.76 -9.66 -4.47
N LYS A 245 25.57 -8.67 -4.09
CA LYS A 245 25.98 -8.45 -2.70
C LYS A 245 24.76 -8.14 -1.81
N GLN A 246 23.84 -7.28 -2.25
CA GLN A 246 22.65 -6.94 -1.47
C GLN A 246 21.66 -8.11 -1.39
N ILE A 247 21.48 -8.88 -2.46
CA ILE A 247 20.66 -10.10 -2.43
C ILE A 247 21.20 -11.08 -1.38
N THR A 248 22.52 -11.31 -1.38
CA THR A 248 23.16 -12.26 -0.46
C THR A 248 23.25 -11.73 0.99
N GLY A 249 23.53 -10.44 1.17
CA GLY A 249 23.83 -9.84 2.47
C GLY A 249 22.67 -9.15 3.17
N SER A 250 21.62 -8.76 2.45
CA SER A 250 20.44 -8.06 2.99
C SER A 250 19.16 -8.87 2.75
N VAL A 251 18.88 -9.23 1.49
CA VAL A 251 17.60 -9.85 1.12
C VAL A 251 17.47 -11.26 1.70
N TYR A 252 18.40 -12.17 1.40
CA TYR A 252 18.30 -13.56 1.86
C TYR A 252 18.30 -13.68 3.40
N PRO A 253 19.13 -12.94 4.16
CA PRO A 253 19.03 -12.92 5.62
C PRO A 253 17.67 -12.45 6.14
N ALA A 254 17.05 -11.44 5.51
CA ALA A 254 15.72 -10.96 5.90
C ALA A 254 14.62 -12.01 5.67
N TYR A 255 14.67 -12.73 4.55
CA TYR A 255 13.80 -13.90 4.33
C TYR A 255 14.09 -15.00 5.35
N GLY A 256 15.37 -15.25 5.69
CA GLY A 256 15.76 -16.20 6.72
C GLY A 256 15.10 -15.93 8.07
N GLN A 257 15.02 -14.67 8.49
CA GLN A 257 14.33 -14.29 9.73
C GLN A 257 12.82 -14.60 9.68
N LEU A 258 12.15 -14.31 8.56
CA LEU A 258 10.74 -14.66 8.38
C LEU A 258 10.54 -16.18 8.35
N ILE A 259 11.40 -16.92 7.66
CA ILE A 259 11.38 -18.40 7.62
C ILE A 259 11.50 -18.97 9.04
N THR A 260 12.45 -18.48 9.84
CA THR A 260 12.60 -18.90 11.24
C THR A 260 11.34 -18.62 12.05
N PHE A 261 10.77 -17.41 11.93
CA PHE A 261 9.55 -17.05 12.63
C PHE A 261 8.37 -17.95 12.23
N PHE A 262 8.13 -18.15 10.95
CA PHE A 262 7.03 -18.98 10.48
C PHE A 262 7.21 -20.47 10.79
N ALA A 263 8.44 -20.99 10.75
CA ALA A 263 8.72 -22.37 11.15
C ALA A 263 8.40 -22.60 12.64
N ASP A 264 8.71 -21.62 13.50
CA ASP A 264 8.36 -21.66 14.92
C ASP A 264 6.85 -21.48 15.13
N GLN A 265 6.23 -20.47 14.52
CA GLN A 265 4.78 -20.20 14.60
C GLN A 265 3.94 -21.40 14.14
N ARG A 266 4.42 -22.15 13.15
CA ARG A 266 3.79 -23.39 12.67
C ARG A 266 3.57 -24.42 13.78
N THR A 267 4.41 -24.45 14.82
CA THR A 267 4.23 -25.40 15.95
C THR A 267 2.99 -25.11 16.79
N ARG A 268 2.43 -23.90 16.63
CA ARG A 268 1.25 -23.39 17.35
C ARG A 268 0.04 -23.19 16.43
N SER A 269 0.16 -23.47 15.13
CA SER A 269 -0.94 -23.30 14.18
C SER A 269 -1.92 -24.48 14.20
N THR A 270 -3.18 -24.19 13.89
CA THR A 270 -4.23 -25.20 13.71
C THR A 270 -4.69 -25.24 12.25
N ASN A 271 -5.52 -26.23 11.92
CA ASN A 271 -6.18 -26.29 10.62
C ASN A 271 -7.46 -25.45 10.54
N ASP A 272 -7.85 -24.76 11.63
CA ASP A 272 -9.02 -23.90 11.64
C ASP A 272 -8.78 -22.71 10.71
N ALA A 273 -9.57 -22.65 9.65
CA ALA A 273 -9.42 -21.67 8.57
C ALA A 273 -10.25 -20.40 8.79
N GLY A 274 -11.27 -20.47 9.64
CA GLY A 274 -12.18 -19.35 9.87
C GLY A 274 -11.62 -18.34 10.84
N VAL A 275 -11.95 -17.06 10.62
CA VAL A 275 -11.56 -15.94 11.49
C VAL A 275 -12.31 -15.95 12.83
N TRP A 276 -13.36 -16.77 12.95
CA TRP A 276 -14.08 -17.02 14.21
C TRP A 276 -13.17 -17.49 15.35
N LYS A 277 -11.98 -18.04 15.02
CA LYS A 277 -10.98 -18.48 16.01
C LYS A 277 -10.20 -17.34 16.66
N PHE A 278 -10.25 -16.13 16.11
CA PHE A 278 -9.63 -14.96 16.73
C PHE A 278 -10.39 -14.55 17.99
N PRO A 279 -9.74 -13.84 18.93
CA PRO A 279 -10.40 -13.40 20.16
C PRO A 279 -11.74 -12.68 19.92
N ASP A 280 -11.78 -11.76 18.94
CA ASP A 280 -12.98 -11.01 18.55
C ASP A 280 -13.52 -11.41 17.17
N GLY A 281 -13.31 -12.67 16.77
CA GLY A 281 -13.51 -13.15 15.41
C GLY A 281 -14.91 -12.94 14.81
N ALA A 282 -15.96 -13.00 15.63
CA ALA A 282 -17.33 -12.75 15.18
C ALA A 282 -17.56 -11.26 14.84
N ALA A 283 -17.09 -10.35 15.69
CA ALA A 283 -17.20 -8.91 15.47
C ALA A 283 -16.32 -8.47 14.29
N TYR A 284 -15.11 -9.02 14.19
CA TYR A 284 -14.24 -8.83 13.05
C TYR A 284 -14.89 -9.29 11.75
N TYR A 285 -15.52 -10.48 11.72
CA TYR A 285 -16.17 -10.99 10.51
C TYR A 285 -17.31 -10.08 10.04
N VAL A 286 -18.12 -9.55 10.96
CA VAL A 286 -19.18 -8.58 10.65
C VAL A 286 -18.60 -7.29 10.08
N ALA A 287 -17.55 -6.75 10.70
CA ALA A 287 -16.88 -5.54 10.22
C ALA A 287 -16.28 -5.76 8.82
N ALA A 288 -15.53 -6.84 8.63
CA ALA A 288 -14.95 -7.22 7.35
C ALA A 288 -16.02 -7.43 6.26
N LEU A 289 -17.16 -8.02 6.61
CA LEU A 289 -18.28 -8.20 5.71
C LEU A 289 -18.80 -6.85 5.21
N ARG A 290 -19.10 -5.92 6.13
CA ARG A 290 -19.52 -4.56 5.78
C ARG A 290 -18.48 -3.83 4.92
N THR A 291 -17.20 -3.88 5.27
CA THR A 291 -16.12 -3.25 4.48
C THR A 291 -16.09 -3.78 3.04
N ASN A 292 -16.34 -5.08 2.83
CA ASN A 292 -16.23 -5.69 1.50
C ASN A 292 -17.53 -5.67 0.69
N THR A 293 -18.70 -5.66 1.33
CA THR A 293 -19.99 -5.71 0.64
C THR A 293 -20.72 -4.38 0.62
N THR A 294 -20.35 -3.43 1.49
CA THR A 294 -21.08 -2.17 1.75
C THR A 294 -22.53 -2.37 2.19
N THR A 295 -22.90 -3.58 2.62
CA THR A 295 -24.25 -3.92 3.08
C THR A 295 -24.29 -4.06 4.60
N ASP A 296 -25.48 -3.88 5.17
CA ASP A 296 -25.77 -4.16 6.58
C ASP A 296 -26.33 -5.58 6.79
N TYR A 297 -26.13 -6.48 5.83
CA TYR A 297 -26.60 -7.86 5.95
C TYR A 297 -25.76 -8.63 6.96
N THR A 298 -26.43 -9.42 7.79
CA THR A 298 -25.79 -10.36 8.71
C THR A 298 -25.08 -11.48 7.94
N PRO A 299 -24.05 -12.11 8.53
CA PRO A 299 -23.42 -13.33 8.01
C PRO A 299 -24.44 -14.38 7.54
N GLU A 300 -25.46 -14.64 8.33
CA GLU A 300 -26.50 -15.62 8.05
C GLU A 300 -27.37 -15.23 6.85
N GLN A 301 -27.74 -13.94 6.73
CA GLN A 301 -28.47 -13.43 5.58
C GLN A 301 -27.66 -13.58 4.29
N ILE A 302 -26.36 -13.26 4.32
CA ILE A 302 -25.49 -13.43 3.15
C ILE A 302 -25.31 -14.90 2.80
N HIS A 303 -25.12 -15.77 3.78
CA HIS A 303 -25.01 -17.21 3.54
C HIS A 303 -26.28 -17.76 2.88
N GLN A 304 -27.45 -17.41 3.42
CA GLN A 304 -28.73 -17.87 2.89
C GLN A 304 -29.00 -17.34 1.48
N LEU A 305 -28.68 -16.07 1.22
CA LEU A 305 -28.74 -15.49 -0.12
C LEU A 305 -27.83 -16.26 -1.10
N GLY A 306 -26.60 -16.57 -0.68
CA GLY A 306 -25.66 -17.36 -1.47
C GLY A 306 -26.20 -18.74 -1.84
N LEU A 307 -26.80 -19.46 -0.88
CA LEU A 307 -27.43 -20.76 -1.15
C LEU A 307 -28.58 -20.65 -2.17
N THR A 308 -29.42 -19.61 -2.04
CA THR A 308 -30.51 -19.34 -2.97
C THR A 308 -29.98 -19.05 -4.38
N GLU A 309 -28.95 -18.22 -4.51
CA GLU A 309 -28.36 -17.89 -5.82
C GLU A 309 -27.64 -19.08 -6.46
N VAL A 310 -26.92 -19.90 -5.68
CA VAL A 310 -26.32 -21.15 -6.19
C VAL A 310 -27.39 -22.06 -6.76
N ALA A 311 -28.51 -22.26 -6.05
CA ALA A 311 -29.60 -23.10 -6.53
C ALA A 311 -30.22 -22.55 -7.83
N ARG A 312 -30.49 -21.24 -7.87
CA ARG A 312 -31.06 -20.57 -9.06
C ARG A 312 -30.15 -20.69 -10.28
N ILE A 313 -28.88 -20.31 -10.13
CA ILE A 313 -27.89 -20.35 -11.23
C ILE A 313 -27.66 -21.79 -11.69
N SER A 314 -27.57 -22.75 -10.77
CA SER A 314 -27.41 -24.17 -11.14
C SER A 314 -28.59 -24.69 -11.98
N ALA A 315 -29.83 -24.30 -11.61
CA ALA A 315 -31.02 -24.70 -12.36
C ALA A 315 -31.05 -24.09 -13.77
N GLU A 316 -30.63 -22.83 -13.91
CA GLU A 316 -30.49 -22.16 -15.21
C GLU A 316 -29.41 -22.83 -16.07
N MET A 317 -28.25 -23.14 -15.48
CA MET A 317 -27.17 -23.86 -16.17
C MET A 317 -27.62 -25.24 -16.67
N LEU A 318 -28.32 -26.02 -15.83
CA LEU A 318 -28.84 -27.33 -16.22
C LEU A 318 -29.86 -27.22 -17.36
N THR A 319 -30.73 -26.21 -17.32
CA THR A 319 -31.69 -25.95 -18.41
C THR A 319 -30.97 -25.71 -19.74
N ILE A 320 -29.90 -24.92 -19.73
CA ILE A 320 -29.08 -24.64 -20.91
C ILE A 320 -28.34 -25.90 -21.36
N LEU A 321 -27.73 -26.65 -20.45
CA LEU A 321 -27.00 -27.89 -20.76
C LEU A 321 -27.92 -28.91 -21.45
N HIS A 322 -29.11 -29.14 -20.91
CA HIS A 322 -30.10 -30.03 -21.53
C HIS A 322 -30.50 -29.55 -22.93
N ALA A 323 -30.68 -28.24 -23.13
CA ALA A 323 -30.97 -27.68 -24.44
C ALA A 323 -29.81 -27.84 -25.46
N GLN A 324 -28.57 -28.00 -24.98
CA GLN A 324 -27.38 -28.27 -25.78
C GLN A 324 -27.04 -29.77 -25.90
N GLY A 325 -27.84 -30.66 -25.30
CA GLY A 325 -27.67 -32.11 -25.41
C GLY A 325 -26.65 -32.72 -24.43
N TYR A 326 -26.35 -32.03 -23.32
CA TYR A 326 -25.59 -32.57 -22.18
C TYR A 326 -26.52 -32.97 -21.04
#